data_AF-A0ABD5GCF2-F1
#
_entry.id   AF-A0ABD5GCF2-F1
#
_cell.length_a   1.000
_cell.length_b   1.000
_cell.length_c   1.000
_cell.angle_alpha   90.00
_cell.angle_beta   90.00
_cell.angle_gamma   90.00
#
_symmetry.space_group_name_H-M   'P 1'
#
loop_
_entity.id
_entity.type
_entity.pdbx_description
1 polymer ?
#
loop_
_entity_poly.entity_id
_entity_poly.type
_entity_poly.pdbx_seq_one_letter_code
_entity_poly.pdbx_strand_id
1 'polypeptide(L)'
;MFRLKQLFMQEEGGDAGNQGGGQGPEITPEVQALIEAQVSAAVGGLKAKNGELLGKLKEQGERLKSFEGIDPDAVRGILTKFANDEEAALIAKGDIDTVMNRRAERMKAGYDRDLQTAREEAQRAATRTEKFASRVLKGEVVAAATEAGVHRYAIEDAMLAASRDFELDDEGNPIAREGKFGRDGKPLTLKEWFADMKENRPHWFPSTGSGSGAGHGAGNGRKTISQAEFDALSPKDRAAKMAAGFTVTG
;
A
#
# COMPACT_ATOMS: atom_id res chain seq x y z
N MET A 1 7.90 31.73 11.31
CA MET A 1 6.79 32.64 10.95
C MET A 1 6.34 32.33 9.53
N PHE A 2 5.56 31.27 9.33
CA PHE A 2 5.00 30.92 8.02
C PHE A 2 3.65 31.64 7.88
N ARG A 3 3.55 32.61 6.96
CA ARG A 3 2.30 33.33 6.66
C ARG A 3 1.37 32.45 5.83
N LEU A 4 0.48 31.75 6.52
CA LEU A 4 -0.63 30.99 5.90
C LEU A 4 -1.81 31.91 5.56
N LYS A 5 -1.57 33.09 4.96
CA LYS A 5 -2.62 34.09 4.68
C LYS A 5 -2.94 34.26 3.19
N GLN A 6 -2.30 33.50 2.30
CA GLN A 6 -2.34 33.77 0.86
C GLN A 6 -3.04 32.70 0.00
N LEU A 7 -3.59 31.62 0.57
CA LEU A 7 -4.11 30.51 -0.25
C LEU A 7 -5.63 30.43 -0.45
N PHE A 8 -6.42 31.40 0.00
CA PHE A 8 -7.90 31.32 -0.06
C PHE A 8 -8.62 32.53 -0.70
N MET A 9 -7.94 33.31 -1.54
CA MET A 9 -8.57 34.40 -2.28
C MET A 9 -8.11 34.39 -3.74
N GLN A 10 -8.56 33.40 -4.49
CA GLN A 10 -8.64 33.53 -5.94
C GLN A 10 -9.80 32.70 -6.46
N GLU A 11 -11.01 33.19 -6.22
CA GLU A 11 -12.15 32.93 -7.08
C GLU A 11 -13.13 34.12 -6.98
N GLU A 12 -13.50 34.60 -8.17
CA GLU A 12 -14.59 35.52 -8.49
C GLU A 12 -14.44 37.02 -8.19
N GLY A 13 -14.40 37.78 -9.28
CA GLY A 13 -14.50 39.23 -9.29
C GLY A 13 -15.93 39.74 -9.13
N GLY A 14 -16.05 41.03 -8.81
CA GLY A 14 -17.33 41.73 -8.78
C GLY A 14 -17.39 42.73 -7.64
N ASP A 15 -17.40 44.00 -7.99
CA ASP A 15 -17.60 45.16 -7.11
C ASP A 15 -18.96 45.13 -6.39
N ALA A 16 -18.97 45.57 -5.12
CA ALA A 16 -20.05 46.18 -4.33
C ALA A 16 -20.30 45.58 -2.91
N GLY A 17 -20.20 46.45 -1.90
CA GLY A 17 -21.22 46.56 -0.84
C GLY A 17 -21.20 45.62 0.38
N ASN A 18 -20.57 46.09 1.46
CA ASN A 18 -21.07 46.14 2.86
C ASN A 18 -21.74 44.92 3.57
N GLN A 19 -21.10 44.54 4.69
CA GLN A 19 -21.61 43.95 5.94
C GLN A 19 -22.21 42.52 5.97
N GLY A 20 -21.52 41.65 6.71
CA GLY A 20 -22.06 40.39 7.24
C GLY A 20 -21.02 39.68 8.11
N GLY A 21 -21.03 39.96 9.41
CA GLY A 21 -20.14 39.33 10.39
C GLY A 21 -20.45 37.85 10.56
N GLY A 22 -19.47 37.00 10.22
CA GLY A 22 -19.42 35.60 10.60
C GLY A 22 -18.13 35.36 11.37
N GLN A 23 -18.24 35.09 12.66
CA GLN A 23 -17.13 34.69 13.54
C GLN A 23 -16.50 33.40 12.99
N GLY A 24 -15.40 33.54 12.25
CA GLY A 24 -14.41 32.47 12.16
C GLY A 24 -13.80 32.25 13.55
N PRO A 25 -13.32 31.04 13.89
CA PRO A 25 -12.84 30.75 15.24
C PRO A 25 -11.70 31.71 15.60
N GLU A 26 -11.91 32.54 16.63
CA GLU A 26 -10.85 33.35 17.22
C GLU A 26 -9.82 32.40 17.84
N ILE A 27 -8.60 32.42 17.33
CA ILE A 27 -7.50 31.66 17.91
C ILE A 27 -7.15 32.34 19.23
N THR A 28 -7.69 31.81 20.34
CA THR A 28 -7.33 32.29 21.67
C THR A 28 -5.85 32.00 21.94
N PRO A 29 -5.19 32.73 22.87
CA PRO A 29 -3.80 32.49 23.22
C PRO A 29 -3.49 31.02 23.58
N GLU A 30 -4.46 30.33 24.19
CA GLU A 30 -4.37 28.92 24.55
C GLU A 30 -4.37 28.00 23.32
N VAL A 31 -5.22 28.30 22.33
CA VAL A 31 -5.25 27.56 21.05
C VAL A 31 -3.98 27.79 20.24
N GLN A 32 -3.45 29.02 20.26
CA GLN A 32 -2.17 29.35 19.62
C GLN A 32 -1.00 28.58 20.26
N ALA A 33 -0.97 28.48 21.60
CA ALA A 33 0.06 27.73 22.32
C ALA A 33 0.00 26.23 22.01
N LEU A 34 -1.20 25.65 21.90
CA LEU A 34 -1.38 24.25 21.51
C LEU A 34 -0.93 23.99 20.07
N ILE A 35 -1.24 24.89 19.14
CA ILE A 35 -0.78 24.81 17.74
C ILE A 35 0.75 24.87 17.69
N GLU A 36 1.37 25.82 18.39
CA GLU A 36 2.83 25.95 18.43
C GLU A 36 3.52 24.74 19.08
N ALA A 37 2.93 24.18 20.14
CA ALA A 37 3.42 22.96 20.77
C ALA A 37 3.36 21.77 19.81
N GLN A 38 2.26 21.59 19.09
CA GLN A 38 2.09 20.50 18.11
C GLN A 38 3.00 20.69 16.89
N VAL A 39 3.14 21.92 16.39
CA VAL A 39 4.08 22.24 15.30
C VAL A 39 5.52 21.99 15.76
N SER A 40 5.89 22.38 16.97
CA SER A 40 7.22 22.14 17.55
C SER A 40 7.51 20.64 17.71
N ALA A 41 6.53 19.85 18.17
CA ALA A 41 6.63 18.41 18.28
C ALA A 41 6.81 17.74 16.90
N ALA A 42 6.02 18.16 15.90
CA ALA A 42 6.10 17.62 14.54
C ALA A 42 7.40 18.00 13.82
N VAL A 43 7.90 19.23 14.00
CA VAL A 43 9.12 19.71 13.33
C VAL A 43 10.41 19.45 14.12
N GLY A 44 10.31 19.07 15.39
CA GLY A 44 11.48 18.82 16.26
C GLY A 44 12.32 17.65 15.76
N GLY A 45 11.68 16.51 15.47
CA GLY A 45 12.37 15.35 14.90
C GLY A 45 12.97 15.63 13.51
N LEU A 46 12.27 16.44 12.71
CA LEU A 46 12.76 16.89 11.40
C LEU A 46 13.99 17.79 11.52
N LYS A 47 13.99 18.75 12.46
CA LYS A 47 15.13 19.64 12.73
C LYS A 47 16.34 18.87 13.24
N ALA A 48 16.15 17.91 14.15
CA ALA A 48 17.23 17.07 14.65
C ALA A 48 17.90 16.27 13.51
N LYS A 49 17.09 15.60 12.67
CA LYS A 49 17.60 14.89 11.48
C LYS A 49 18.27 15.82 10.48
N ASN A 50 17.73 17.02 10.27
CA ASN A 50 18.34 18.01 9.38
C ASN A 50 19.72 18.44 9.88
N GLY A 51 19.87 18.70 11.20
CA GLY A 51 21.17 18.99 11.80
C GLY A 51 22.18 17.85 11.64
N GLU A 52 21.76 16.61 11.86
CA GLU A 52 22.60 15.42 11.66
C GLU A 52 23.04 15.26 10.20
N LEU A 53 22.12 15.41 9.25
CA LEU A 53 22.40 15.32 7.81
C LEU A 53 23.36 16.41 7.35
N LEU A 54 23.18 17.65 7.81
CA LEU A 54 24.10 18.75 7.51
C LEU A 54 25.49 18.51 8.10
N GLY A 55 25.58 17.93 9.29
CA GLY A 55 26.84 17.51 9.89
C GLY A 55 27.56 16.46 9.05
N LYS A 56 26.86 15.39 8.67
CA LYS A 56 27.38 14.33 7.78
C LYS A 56 27.80 14.87 6.42
N LEU A 57 27.03 15.79 5.85
CA LEU A 57 27.36 16.40 4.56
C LEU A 57 28.65 17.23 4.63
N LYS A 58 28.86 17.98 5.71
CA LYS A 58 30.13 18.71 5.93
C LYS A 58 31.31 17.76 6.09
N GLU A 59 31.16 16.72 6.90
CA GLU A 59 32.21 15.70 7.10
C GLU A 59 32.55 15.00 5.77
N GLN A 60 31.54 14.65 4.97
CA GLN A 60 31.73 14.09 3.63
C GLN A 60 32.40 15.09 2.68
N GLY A 61 32.01 16.36 2.70
CA GLY A 61 32.64 17.41 1.91
C GLY A 61 34.11 17.63 2.26
N GLU A 62 34.46 17.62 3.54
CA GLU A 62 35.85 17.71 4.01
C GLU A 62 36.69 16.50 3.59
N ARG A 63 36.11 15.29 3.66
CA ARG A 63 36.77 14.10 3.10
C ARG A 63 36.96 14.20 1.60
N LEU A 64 35.97 14.69 0.85
CA LEU A 64 36.05 14.84 -0.61
C LEU A 64 37.12 15.86 -1.04
N LYS A 65 37.37 16.91 -0.25
CA LYS A 65 38.48 17.86 -0.49
C LYS A 65 39.85 17.18 -0.50
N SER A 66 40.04 16.11 0.29
CA SER A 66 41.30 15.34 0.23
C SER A 66 41.51 14.59 -1.10
N PHE A 67 40.45 14.47 -1.92
CA PHE A 67 40.47 13.90 -3.26
C PHE A 67 40.33 14.95 -4.36
N GLU A 68 40.18 16.25 -4.04
CA GLU A 68 40.14 17.32 -5.04
C GLU A 68 41.47 17.34 -5.81
N GLY A 69 41.39 17.28 -7.14
CA GLY A 69 42.56 17.20 -8.02
C GLY A 69 43.08 15.79 -8.28
N ILE A 70 42.55 14.77 -7.62
CA ILE A 70 42.81 13.36 -7.93
C ILE A 70 41.70 12.86 -8.84
N ASP A 71 42.00 12.65 -10.13
CA ASP A 71 41.09 11.99 -11.06
C ASP A 71 41.08 10.47 -10.78
N PRO A 72 39.94 9.88 -10.35
CA PRO A 72 39.85 8.46 -10.04
C PRO A 72 40.18 7.56 -11.23
N ASP A 73 39.84 7.98 -12.44
CA ASP A 73 40.08 7.19 -13.64
C ASP A 73 41.54 7.31 -14.10
N ALA A 74 42.15 8.48 -13.94
CA ALA A 74 43.60 8.64 -14.12
C ALA A 74 44.40 7.79 -13.13
N VAL A 75 43.99 7.74 -11.85
CA VAL A 75 44.63 6.88 -10.83
C VAL A 75 44.49 5.40 -11.17
N ARG A 76 43.29 4.94 -11.56
CA ARG A 76 43.10 3.56 -12.04
C ARG A 76 43.98 3.26 -13.25
N GLY A 77 44.09 4.20 -14.19
CA GLY A 77 44.96 4.09 -15.36
C GLY A 77 46.43 3.97 -14.99
N ILE A 78 46.94 4.77 -14.06
CA ILE A 78 48.31 4.72 -13.56
C ILE A 78 48.58 3.39 -12.86
N LEU A 79 47.68 2.94 -11.98
CA LEU A 79 47.80 1.64 -11.28
C LEU A 79 47.83 0.47 -12.27
N THR A 80 47.01 0.53 -13.31
CA THR A 80 46.98 -0.49 -14.37
C THR A 80 48.30 -0.52 -15.15
N LYS A 81 48.84 0.66 -15.50
CA LYS A 81 50.15 0.75 -16.18
C LYS A 81 51.28 0.22 -15.30
N PHE A 82 51.32 0.61 -14.03
CA PHE A 82 52.34 0.15 -13.09
C PHE A 82 52.31 -1.38 -12.90
N ALA A 83 51.11 -1.96 -12.78
CA ALA A 83 50.96 -3.43 -12.71
C ALA A 83 51.45 -4.12 -14.00
N ASN A 84 51.19 -3.54 -15.16
CA ASN A 84 51.67 -4.07 -16.45
C ASN A 84 53.18 -3.92 -16.61
N ASP A 85 53.77 -2.82 -16.13
CA ASP A 85 55.21 -2.55 -16.19
C ASP A 85 55.99 -3.48 -15.24
N GLU A 86 55.46 -3.76 -14.05
CA GLU A 86 56.01 -4.80 -13.17
C GLU A 86 55.94 -6.19 -13.81
N GLU A 87 54.83 -6.55 -14.45
CA GLU A 87 54.73 -7.80 -15.19
C GLU A 87 55.72 -7.85 -16.36
N ALA A 88 55.90 -6.75 -17.10
CA ALA A 88 56.90 -6.66 -18.16
C ALA A 88 58.33 -6.84 -17.63
N ALA A 89 58.63 -6.29 -16.45
CA ALA A 89 59.92 -6.47 -15.79
C ALA A 89 60.14 -7.92 -15.32
N LEU A 90 59.11 -8.60 -14.83
CA LEU A 90 59.17 -10.02 -14.46
C LEU A 90 59.34 -10.93 -15.69
N ILE A 91 58.64 -10.62 -16.79
CA ILE A 91 58.82 -11.30 -18.08
C ILE A 91 60.26 -11.12 -18.58
N ALA A 92 60.80 -9.90 -18.52
CA ALA A 92 62.18 -9.62 -18.91
C ALA A 92 63.23 -10.34 -18.04
N LYS A 93 62.90 -10.64 -16.78
CA LYS A 93 63.71 -11.45 -15.85
C LYS A 93 63.53 -12.96 -16.05
N GLY A 94 62.61 -13.39 -16.91
CA GLY A 94 62.29 -14.81 -17.15
C GLY A 94 61.40 -15.46 -16.09
N ASP A 95 60.84 -14.68 -15.16
CA ASP A 95 59.97 -15.16 -14.07
C ASP A 95 58.50 -15.20 -14.52
N ILE A 96 58.22 -16.12 -15.46
CA ILE A 96 56.90 -16.26 -16.09
C ILE A 96 55.86 -16.86 -15.13
N ASP A 97 56.28 -17.73 -14.22
CA ASP A 97 55.38 -18.38 -13.25
C ASP A 97 54.72 -17.37 -12.32
N THR A 98 55.49 -16.37 -11.84
CA THR A 98 54.95 -15.29 -11.00
C THR A 98 53.94 -14.44 -11.76
N VAL A 99 54.18 -14.17 -13.05
CA VAL A 99 53.25 -13.41 -13.90
C VAL A 99 51.96 -14.19 -14.15
N MET A 100 52.05 -15.49 -14.39
CA MET A 100 50.86 -16.33 -14.57
C MET A 100 50.03 -16.44 -13.30
N ASN A 101 50.68 -16.58 -12.14
CA ASN A 101 49.99 -16.55 -10.85
C ASN A 101 49.28 -15.20 -10.61
N ARG A 102 49.97 -14.07 -10.84
CA ARG A 102 49.36 -12.73 -10.72
C ARG A 102 48.17 -12.53 -11.66
N ARG A 103 48.27 -13.03 -12.90
CA ARG A 103 47.17 -12.98 -13.88
C ARG A 103 46.00 -13.86 -13.43
N ALA A 104 46.28 -15.07 -12.96
CA ALA A 104 45.26 -15.98 -12.44
C ALA A 104 44.52 -15.40 -11.23
N GLU A 105 45.26 -14.77 -10.30
CA GLU A 105 44.67 -14.08 -9.14
C GLU A 105 43.81 -12.89 -9.54
N ARG A 106 44.30 -12.02 -10.44
CA ARG A 106 43.51 -10.89 -10.96
C ARG A 106 42.24 -11.37 -11.68
N MET A 107 42.36 -12.42 -12.48
CA MET A 107 41.24 -13.02 -13.19
C MET A 107 40.20 -13.60 -12.22
N LYS A 108 40.66 -14.34 -11.21
CA LYS A 108 39.80 -14.89 -10.16
C LYS A 108 39.08 -13.79 -9.39
N ALA A 109 39.80 -12.74 -8.98
CA ALA A 109 39.20 -11.60 -8.29
C ALA A 109 38.16 -10.86 -9.17
N GLY A 110 38.42 -10.77 -10.48
CA GLY A 110 37.47 -10.24 -11.46
C GLY A 110 36.20 -11.09 -11.53
N TYR A 111 36.34 -12.41 -11.71
CA TYR A 111 35.19 -13.33 -11.75
C TYR A 111 34.42 -13.37 -10.45
N ASP A 112 35.07 -13.33 -9.29
CA ASP A 112 34.41 -13.29 -7.99
C ASP A 112 33.57 -12.01 -7.86
N ARG A 113 34.08 -10.87 -8.35
CA ARG A 113 33.35 -9.59 -8.38
C ARG A 113 32.16 -9.63 -9.33
N ASP A 114 32.33 -10.17 -10.53
CA ASP A 114 31.25 -10.29 -11.52
C ASP A 114 30.16 -11.24 -11.02
N LEU A 115 30.56 -12.36 -10.41
CA LEU A 115 29.64 -13.33 -9.81
C LEU A 115 28.87 -12.72 -8.64
N GLN A 116 29.52 -11.93 -7.80
CA GLN A 116 28.84 -11.20 -6.74
C GLN A 116 27.83 -10.20 -7.31
N THR A 117 28.23 -9.42 -8.32
CA THR A 117 27.37 -8.44 -8.98
C THR A 117 26.15 -9.12 -9.59
N ALA A 118 26.35 -10.22 -10.33
CA ALA A 118 25.28 -11.00 -10.93
C ALA A 118 24.34 -11.60 -9.88
N ARG A 119 24.86 -12.07 -8.73
CA ARG A 119 24.04 -12.56 -7.62
C ARG A 119 23.19 -11.46 -6.99
N GLU A 120 23.77 -10.29 -6.77
CA GLU A 120 23.05 -9.13 -6.23
C GLU A 120 21.97 -8.63 -7.18
N GLU A 121 22.22 -8.65 -8.48
CA GLU A 121 21.22 -8.32 -9.51
C GLU A 121 20.11 -9.35 -9.58
N ALA A 122 20.44 -10.64 -9.56
CA ALA A 122 19.47 -11.72 -9.52
C ALA A 122 18.58 -11.64 -8.26
N GLN A 123 19.16 -11.36 -7.09
CA GLN A 123 18.40 -11.20 -5.84
C GLN A 123 17.49 -9.96 -5.89
N ARG A 124 17.97 -8.85 -6.45
CA ARG A 124 17.17 -7.63 -6.67
C ARG A 124 16.00 -7.91 -7.62
N ALA A 125 16.24 -8.63 -8.72
CA ALA A 125 15.22 -9.03 -9.67
C ALA A 125 14.19 -9.95 -9.00
N ALA A 126 14.62 -11.00 -8.28
CA ALA A 126 13.74 -11.92 -7.58
C ALA A 126 12.84 -11.20 -6.55
N THR A 127 13.42 -10.30 -5.75
CA THR A 127 12.66 -9.50 -4.76
C THR A 127 11.63 -8.59 -5.46
N ARG A 128 11.98 -8.03 -6.61
CA ARG A 128 11.06 -7.19 -7.39
C ARG A 128 9.92 -8.02 -7.97
N THR A 129 10.22 -9.20 -8.49
CA THR A 129 9.25 -10.16 -9.02
C THR A 129 8.28 -10.60 -7.92
N GLU A 130 8.77 -10.99 -6.75
CA GLU A 130 7.91 -11.40 -5.62
C GLU A 130 6.95 -10.27 -5.19
N LYS A 131 7.45 -9.04 -5.08
CA LYS A 131 6.62 -7.87 -4.77
C LYS A 131 5.57 -7.59 -5.85
N PHE A 132 5.93 -7.77 -7.12
CA PHE A 132 5.00 -7.60 -8.23
C PHE A 132 3.95 -8.70 -8.26
N ALA A 133 4.36 -9.97 -8.11
CA ALA A 133 3.48 -11.11 -8.04
C ALA A 133 2.47 -10.97 -6.89
N SER A 134 2.93 -10.54 -5.71
CA SER A 134 2.04 -10.23 -4.59
C SER A 134 1.00 -9.15 -4.93
N ARG A 135 1.36 -8.13 -5.69
CA ARG A 135 0.44 -7.05 -6.10
C ARG A 135 -0.56 -7.51 -7.16
N VAL A 136 -0.12 -8.30 -8.14
CA VAL A 136 -0.97 -8.85 -9.19
C VAL A 136 -1.98 -9.81 -8.58
N LEU A 137 -1.53 -10.78 -7.77
CA LEU A 137 -2.43 -11.70 -7.06
C LEU A 137 -3.47 -10.94 -6.22
N LYS A 138 -3.04 -9.89 -5.51
CA LYS A 138 -3.95 -9.01 -4.76
C LYS A 138 -5.00 -8.36 -5.66
N GLY A 139 -4.62 -7.86 -6.83
CA GLY A 139 -5.55 -7.29 -7.80
C GLY A 139 -6.60 -8.30 -8.28
N GLU A 140 -6.15 -9.50 -8.65
CA GLU A 140 -7.03 -10.59 -9.09
C GLU A 140 -7.99 -11.04 -7.99
N VAL A 141 -7.52 -11.15 -6.75
CA VAL A 141 -8.36 -11.48 -5.59
C VAL A 141 -9.40 -10.40 -5.33
N VAL A 142 -9.04 -9.12 -5.45
CA VAL A 142 -10.00 -8.01 -5.28
C VAL A 142 -11.08 -8.04 -6.38
N ALA A 143 -10.70 -8.32 -7.63
CA ALA A 143 -11.63 -8.45 -8.73
C ALA A 143 -12.62 -9.61 -8.48
N ALA A 144 -12.11 -10.79 -8.14
CA ALA A 144 -12.92 -11.95 -7.81
C ALA A 144 -13.79 -11.75 -6.55
N ALA A 145 -13.27 -11.07 -5.52
CA ALA A 145 -14.02 -10.73 -4.31
C ALA A 145 -15.21 -9.81 -4.63
N THR A 146 -14.99 -8.82 -5.52
CA THR A 146 -16.02 -7.90 -5.98
C THR A 146 -17.11 -8.64 -6.76
N GLU A 147 -16.74 -9.53 -7.67
CA GLU A 147 -17.68 -10.39 -8.41
C GLU A 147 -18.46 -11.32 -7.48
N ALA A 148 -17.80 -11.87 -6.45
CA ALA A 148 -18.42 -12.75 -5.46
C ALA A 148 -19.35 -12.04 -4.47
N GLY A 149 -19.34 -10.70 -4.44
CA GLY A 149 -20.16 -9.87 -3.55
C GLY A 149 -19.60 -9.72 -2.13
N VAL A 150 -18.28 -9.80 -1.97
CA VAL A 150 -17.60 -9.54 -0.69
C VAL A 150 -17.75 -8.07 -0.32
N HIS A 151 -18.12 -7.78 0.93
CA HIS A 151 -18.24 -6.43 1.43
C HIS A 151 -16.87 -5.73 1.50
N ARG A 152 -16.81 -4.44 1.18
CA ARG A 152 -15.55 -3.66 1.11
C ARG A 152 -14.61 -3.81 2.32
N TYR A 153 -15.18 -3.91 3.52
CA TYR A 153 -14.41 -4.04 4.78
C TYR A 153 -13.82 -5.44 4.99
N ALA A 154 -14.25 -6.44 4.23
CA ALA A 154 -13.74 -7.80 4.28
C ALA A 154 -12.72 -8.10 3.16
N ILE A 155 -12.52 -7.18 2.21
CA ILE A 155 -11.62 -7.39 1.07
C ILE A 155 -10.18 -7.63 1.57
N GLU A 156 -9.69 -6.88 2.55
CA GLU A 156 -8.33 -7.07 3.07
C GLU A 156 -8.15 -8.45 3.75
N ASP A 157 -9.15 -8.92 4.49
CA ASP A 157 -9.12 -10.28 5.07
C ASP A 157 -9.20 -11.35 3.98
N ALA A 158 -10.01 -11.12 2.94
CA ALA A 158 -10.08 -11.99 1.78
C ALA A 158 -8.74 -12.08 1.03
N MET A 159 -8.04 -10.97 0.86
CA MET A 159 -6.70 -10.95 0.26
C MET A 159 -5.69 -11.72 1.09
N LEU A 160 -5.70 -11.53 2.42
CA LEU A 160 -4.79 -12.25 3.32
C LEU A 160 -5.07 -13.76 3.30
N ALA A 161 -6.34 -14.15 3.37
CA ALA A 161 -6.75 -15.55 3.31
C ALA A 161 -6.40 -16.20 1.96
N ALA A 162 -6.70 -15.52 0.84
CA ALA A 162 -6.39 -16.04 -0.50
C ALA A 162 -4.88 -16.23 -0.71
N SER A 163 -4.02 -15.37 -0.13
CA SER A 163 -2.55 -15.51 -0.26
C SER A 163 -1.99 -16.84 0.29
N ARG A 164 -2.74 -17.52 1.17
CA ARG A 164 -2.39 -18.83 1.72
C ARG A 164 -2.74 -19.99 0.80
N ASP A 165 -3.74 -19.80 -0.06
CA ASP A 165 -4.29 -20.86 -0.92
C ASP A 165 -3.89 -20.68 -2.39
N PHE A 166 -3.47 -19.47 -2.79
CA PHE A 166 -3.16 -19.11 -4.17
C PHE A 166 -1.76 -18.53 -4.33
N GLU A 167 -1.23 -18.69 -5.53
CA GLU A 167 -0.02 -18.06 -6.05
C GLU A 167 -0.23 -17.69 -7.53
N LEU A 168 0.79 -17.12 -8.17
CA LEU A 168 0.75 -16.85 -9.61
C LEU A 168 1.57 -17.88 -10.37
N ASP A 169 1.08 -18.27 -11.54
CA ASP A 169 1.88 -19.01 -12.52
C ASP A 169 2.85 -18.07 -13.27
N ASP A 170 3.63 -18.65 -14.18
CA ASP A 170 4.60 -17.92 -15.02
C ASP A 170 3.93 -16.91 -15.97
N GLU A 171 2.63 -17.08 -16.23
CA GLU A 171 1.82 -16.20 -17.07
C GLU A 171 1.19 -15.05 -16.27
N GLY A 172 1.28 -15.10 -14.94
CA GLY A 172 0.71 -14.11 -14.02
C GLY A 172 -0.74 -14.37 -13.65
N ASN A 173 -1.29 -15.56 -13.95
CA ASN A 173 -2.64 -15.95 -13.56
C ASN A 173 -2.66 -16.55 -12.14
N PRO A 174 -3.72 -16.31 -11.36
CA PRO A 174 -3.86 -16.91 -10.05
C PRO A 174 -4.15 -18.42 -10.16
N ILE A 175 -3.26 -19.22 -9.60
CA ILE A 175 -3.40 -20.67 -9.50
C ILE A 175 -3.43 -21.10 -8.03
N ALA A 176 -4.13 -22.20 -7.73
CA ALA A 176 -4.11 -22.76 -6.40
C ALA A 176 -2.74 -23.35 -6.10
N ARG A 177 -2.30 -23.21 -4.84
CA ARG A 177 -1.11 -23.92 -4.36
C ARG A 177 -1.31 -25.44 -4.42
N GLU A 178 -0.21 -26.16 -4.46
CA GLU A 178 -0.20 -27.63 -4.53
C GLU A 178 -1.11 -28.26 -3.46
N GLY A 179 -1.90 -29.25 -3.86
CA GLY A 179 -2.83 -29.97 -2.97
C GLY A 179 -4.20 -29.31 -2.77
N LYS A 180 -4.47 -28.16 -3.41
CA LYS A 180 -5.77 -27.48 -3.37
C LYS A 180 -6.56 -27.74 -4.65
N PHE A 181 -7.61 -28.56 -4.52
CA PHE A 181 -8.44 -28.96 -5.65
C PHE A 181 -9.88 -28.49 -5.50
N GLY A 182 -10.50 -28.12 -6.62
CA GLY A 182 -11.92 -27.84 -6.73
C GLY A 182 -12.76 -29.12 -6.72
N ARG A 183 -14.08 -28.95 -6.84
CA ARG A 183 -15.05 -30.06 -6.81
C ARG A 183 -14.89 -31.02 -7.98
N ASP A 184 -14.30 -30.57 -9.07
CA ASP A 184 -14.04 -31.35 -10.29
C ASP A 184 -12.66 -32.05 -10.28
N GLY A 185 -11.91 -31.95 -9.19
CA GLY A 185 -10.57 -32.53 -9.05
C GLY A 185 -9.46 -31.74 -9.75
N LYS A 186 -9.76 -30.59 -10.37
CA LYS A 186 -8.77 -29.67 -10.94
C LYS A 186 -8.26 -28.68 -9.89
N PRO A 187 -7.16 -27.94 -10.14
CA PRO A 187 -6.72 -26.89 -9.23
C PRO A 187 -7.86 -25.93 -8.89
N LEU A 188 -8.02 -25.62 -7.61
CA LEU A 188 -9.10 -24.78 -7.10
C LEU A 188 -9.07 -23.40 -7.77
N THR A 189 -10.21 -22.92 -8.28
CA THR A 189 -10.27 -21.56 -8.86
C THR A 189 -10.64 -20.52 -7.80
N LEU A 190 -10.26 -19.25 -8.00
CA LEU A 190 -10.68 -18.15 -7.10
C LEU A 190 -12.21 -18.08 -6.99
N LYS A 191 -12.92 -18.31 -8.10
CA LYS A 191 -14.39 -18.32 -8.14
C LYS A 191 -14.99 -19.39 -7.24
N GLU A 192 -14.48 -20.62 -7.31
CA GLU A 192 -14.92 -21.72 -6.45
C GLU A 192 -14.54 -21.48 -5.00
N TRP A 193 -13.33 -20.98 -4.74
CA TRP A 193 -12.87 -20.65 -3.40
C TRP A 193 -13.76 -19.59 -2.74
N PHE A 194 -14.10 -18.51 -3.44
CA PHE A 194 -15.03 -17.50 -2.94
C PHE A 194 -16.45 -18.04 -2.72
N ALA A 195 -16.90 -19.01 -3.53
CA ALA A 195 -18.16 -19.70 -3.29
C ALA A 195 -18.12 -20.46 -1.96
N ASP A 196 -17.03 -21.16 -1.66
CA ASP A 196 -16.83 -21.88 -0.40
C ASP A 196 -16.68 -20.93 0.81
N MET A 197 -16.16 -19.71 0.58
CA MET A 197 -16.08 -18.69 1.62
C MET A 197 -17.46 -18.18 2.08
N LYS A 198 -18.53 -18.33 1.29
CA LYS A 198 -19.88 -17.97 1.73
C LYS A 198 -20.34 -18.79 2.93
N GLU A 199 -19.92 -20.05 3.00
CA GLU A 199 -20.22 -20.95 4.09
C GLU A 199 -19.21 -20.81 5.25
N ASN A 200 -17.92 -20.70 4.92
CA ASN A 200 -16.84 -20.68 5.92
C ASN A 200 -16.60 -19.31 6.55
N ARG A 201 -16.93 -18.23 5.83
CA ARG A 201 -16.72 -16.83 6.23
C ARG A 201 -17.94 -15.97 5.86
N PRO A 202 -19.12 -16.29 6.41
CA PRO A 202 -20.36 -15.60 6.06
C PRO A 202 -20.32 -14.09 6.36
N HIS A 203 -19.53 -13.67 7.35
CA HIS A 203 -19.34 -12.27 7.72
C HIS A 203 -18.65 -11.42 6.65
N TRP A 204 -18.01 -12.03 5.65
CA TRP A 204 -17.47 -11.31 4.50
C TRP A 204 -18.54 -10.82 3.55
N PHE A 205 -19.70 -11.47 3.55
CA PHE A 205 -20.79 -11.20 2.62
C PHE A 205 -21.86 -10.38 3.34
N PRO A 206 -22.60 -9.52 2.61
CA PRO A 206 -23.73 -8.82 3.20
C PRO A 206 -24.73 -9.83 3.77
N SER A 207 -25.23 -9.55 4.98
CA SER A 207 -26.30 -10.35 5.56
C SER A 207 -27.50 -10.31 4.62
N THR A 208 -27.95 -11.48 4.16
CA THR A 208 -29.18 -11.63 3.36
C THR A 208 -30.45 -11.42 4.20
N GLY A 209 -30.31 -11.00 5.45
CA GLY A 209 -31.42 -10.47 6.23
C GLY A 209 -31.90 -9.16 5.64
N SER A 210 -33.06 -9.20 4.97
CA SER A 210 -33.95 -8.05 4.83
C SER A 210 -34.24 -7.51 6.24
N GLY A 211 -33.35 -6.65 6.72
CA GLY A 211 -33.54 -5.81 7.90
C GLY A 211 -34.60 -4.79 7.54
N SER A 212 -35.86 -5.19 7.61
CA SER A 212 -37.00 -4.30 7.57
C SER A 212 -36.78 -3.21 8.62
N GLY A 213 -36.71 -1.95 8.16
CA GLY A 213 -36.90 -0.71 8.92
C GLY A 213 -36.32 -0.65 10.33
N ALA A 214 -35.22 0.08 10.50
CA ALA A 214 -34.89 0.70 11.78
C ALA A 214 -35.90 1.82 12.10
N GLY A 215 -37.13 1.43 12.46
CA GLY A 215 -38.11 2.29 13.11
C GLY A 215 -37.97 2.09 14.62
N HIS A 216 -37.61 3.15 15.33
CA HIS A 216 -37.62 3.15 16.80
C HIS A 216 -39.04 2.86 17.30
N GLY A 217 -39.24 1.73 17.98
CA GLY A 217 -40.54 1.33 18.47
C GLY A 217 -40.45 0.24 19.53
N ALA A 218 -40.23 0.65 20.78
CA ALA A 218 -40.61 -0.17 21.92
C ALA A 218 -42.11 -0.44 21.84
N GLY A 219 -42.53 -1.70 21.84
CA GLY A 219 -43.96 -2.02 21.97
C GLY A 219 -44.37 -3.39 21.46
N ASN A 220 -44.66 -4.28 22.42
CA ASN A 220 -45.43 -5.51 22.29
C ASN A 220 -46.30 -5.64 21.03
N GLY A 221 -45.97 -6.60 20.16
CA GLY A 221 -46.88 -7.54 19.47
C GLY A 221 -48.26 -7.06 18.96
N ARG A 222 -48.44 -5.77 18.64
CA ARG A 222 -49.73 -5.24 18.20
C ARG A 222 -49.76 -5.22 16.68
N LYS A 223 -50.71 -5.95 16.09
CA LYS A 223 -50.93 -5.95 14.65
C LYS A 223 -51.46 -4.57 14.26
N THR A 224 -50.74 -3.83 13.43
CA THR A 224 -51.16 -2.51 12.92
C THR A 224 -51.28 -2.53 11.40
N ILE A 225 -52.11 -1.64 10.86
CA ILE A 225 -52.27 -1.38 9.42
C ILE A 225 -52.35 0.14 9.22
N SER A 226 -51.74 0.67 8.17
CA SER A 226 -51.83 2.11 7.89
C SER A 226 -53.25 2.51 7.46
N GLN A 227 -53.63 3.77 7.68
CA GLN A 227 -54.93 4.29 7.25
C GLN A 227 -55.12 4.15 5.72
N ALA A 228 -54.07 4.42 4.95
CA ALA A 228 -54.10 4.30 3.49
C ALA A 228 -54.36 2.85 3.03
N GLU A 229 -53.70 1.87 3.66
CA GLU A 229 -53.92 0.46 3.36
C GLU A 229 -55.30 -0.02 3.83
N PHE A 230 -55.79 0.47 4.97
CA PHE A 230 -57.14 0.17 5.44
C PHE A 230 -58.20 0.71 4.49
N ASP A 231 -57.98 1.91 3.92
CA ASP A 231 -58.91 2.53 3.00
C ASP A 231 -58.88 1.91 1.59
N ALA A 232 -57.78 1.28 1.20
CA ALA A 232 -57.69 0.52 -0.03
C ALA A 232 -58.44 -0.83 0.00
N LEU A 233 -58.82 -1.32 1.19
CA LEU A 233 -59.52 -2.60 1.35
C LEU A 233 -61.03 -2.49 1.10
N SER A 234 -61.60 -3.59 0.59
CA SER A 234 -63.05 -3.74 0.48
C SER A 234 -63.71 -3.71 1.87
N PRO A 235 -64.99 -3.33 1.99
CA PRO A 235 -65.69 -3.32 3.28
C PRO A 235 -65.64 -4.66 4.03
N LYS A 236 -65.67 -5.78 3.29
CA LYS A 236 -65.57 -7.13 3.87
C LYS A 236 -64.18 -7.39 4.46
N ASP A 237 -63.14 -6.96 3.79
CA ASP A 237 -61.75 -7.18 4.22
C ASP A 237 -61.36 -6.26 5.37
N ARG A 238 -61.90 -5.03 5.40
CA ARG A 238 -61.79 -4.13 6.57
C ARG A 238 -62.36 -4.78 7.83
N ALA A 239 -63.56 -5.35 7.73
CA ALA A 239 -64.18 -6.07 8.84
C ALA A 239 -63.34 -7.27 9.30
N ALA A 240 -62.78 -8.03 8.36
CA ALA A 240 -61.89 -9.16 8.67
C ALA A 240 -60.60 -8.72 9.38
N LYS A 241 -60.00 -7.59 8.98
CA LYS A 241 -58.81 -7.03 9.64
C LYS A 241 -59.09 -6.56 11.06
N MET A 242 -60.22 -5.87 11.28
CA MET A 242 -60.63 -5.45 12.63
C MET A 242 -60.94 -6.67 13.53
N ALA A 243 -61.62 -7.69 12.99
CA ALA A 243 -61.87 -8.94 13.71
C ALA A 243 -60.57 -9.71 14.05
N ALA A 244 -59.54 -9.59 13.22
CA ALA A 244 -58.21 -10.17 13.46
C ALA A 244 -57.34 -9.36 14.44
N GLY A 245 -57.87 -8.28 15.03
CA GLY A 245 -57.22 -7.48 16.06
C GLY A 245 -56.24 -6.44 15.54
N PHE A 246 -56.37 -6.01 14.28
CA PHE A 246 -55.53 -4.93 13.75
C PHE A 246 -55.97 -3.57 14.32
N THR A 247 -55.00 -2.73 14.67
CA THR A 247 -55.25 -1.32 15.02
C THR A 247 -54.83 -0.43 13.84
N VAL A 248 -55.72 0.45 13.39
CA VAL A 248 -55.40 1.37 12.28
C VAL A 248 -54.53 2.50 12.81
N THR A 249 -53.37 2.70 12.19
CA THR A 249 -52.44 3.79 12.51
C THR A 249 -52.46 4.82 11.39
N GLY A 250 -52.57 6.10 11.77
CA GLY A 250 -52.62 7.23 10.84
C GLY A 250 -51.37 7.37 9.98
#